data_AF-A0A218QVI1-F1
#
_entry.id   AF-A0A218QVI1-F1
#
_cell.length_a   1.000
_cell.length_b   1.000
_cell.length_c   1.000
_cell.angle_alpha   90.00
_cell.angle_beta   90.00
_cell.angle_gamma   90.00
#
_symmetry.space_group_name_H-M   'P 1'
#
loop_
_entity.id
_entity.type
_entity.pdbx_description
1 polymer ?
#
loop_
_entity_poly.entity_id
_entity_poly.type
_entity_poly.pdbx_seq_one_letter_code
_entity_poly.pdbx_strand_id
1 'polypeptide(L)'
;MNTDPLLTDAEIRTTKSHTAIMKSDKLREFRQAAYKLLGKAHDATFELTDVILTTRIAYSLADFSLSPFFRRKWPSIYEALQDSRPQRQKLMQLYIKGLPKNKSFQEKQETGFVNNRPLAKVTQEDFILGRQSS
;
A
#
# COMPACT_ATOMS: atom_id res chain seq x y z
N MET A 1 37.19 -32.85 -0.51
CA MET A 1 35.86 -33.09 0.08
C MET A 1 35.43 -31.79 0.74
N ASN A 2 34.64 -30.98 0.05
CA ASN A 2 34.11 -29.73 0.60
C ASN A 2 32.71 -30.07 1.13
N THR A 3 32.59 -30.26 2.44
CA THR A 3 31.29 -30.38 3.10
C THR A 3 30.82 -28.96 3.40
N ASP A 4 30.13 -28.34 2.44
CA ASP A 4 29.30 -27.19 2.73
C ASP A 4 28.22 -27.65 3.74
N PRO A 5 28.13 -27.09 4.95
CA PRO A 5 27.07 -27.45 5.87
C PRO A 5 25.80 -26.77 5.39
N LEU A 6 24.83 -27.59 4.97
CA LEU A 6 23.43 -27.17 4.87
C LEU A 6 23.03 -26.53 6.19
N LEU A 7 22.76 -25.23 6.14
CA LEU A 7 22.43 -24.37 7.27
C LEU A 7 21.37 -25.02 8.17
N THR A 8 21.64 -25.10 9.47
CA THR A 8 20.77 -25.80 10.43
C THR A 8 19.38 -25.14 10.56
N ASP A 9 18.33 -25.92 10.84
CA ASP A 9 16.94 -25.45 10.90
C ASP A 9 16.71 -24.28 11.89
N ALA A 10 17.54 -24.17 12.93
CA ALA A 10 17.50 -23.08 13.91
C ALA A 10 17.94 -21.73 13.32
N GLU A 11 18.92 -21.71 12.42
CA GLU A 11 19.37 -20.51 11.71
C GLU A 11 18.37 -20.06 10.65
N ILE A 12 17.73 -21.00 9.95
CA ILE A 12 16.64 -20.70 9.00
C ILE A 12 15.44 -20.07 9.74
N ARG A 13 15.12 -20.55 10.95
CA ARG A 13 14.04 -19.98 11.77
C ARG A 13 14.36 -18.57 12.25
N THR A 14 15.61 -18.32 12.66
CA THR A 14 16.08 -17.00 13.11
C THR A 14 16.08 -15.99 11.96
N THR A 15 16.56 -16.38 10.78
CA THR A 15 16.58 -15.53 9.58
C THR A 15 15.18 -15.24 9.02
N LYS A 16 14.27 -16.22 9.03
CA LYS A 16 12.87 -16.04 8.63
C LYS A 16 12.13 -15.10 9.58
N SER A 17 12.36 -15.24 10.89
CA SER A 17 11.76 -14.38 11.91
C SER A 17 12.28 -12.94 11.80
N HIS A 18 13.58 -12.75 11.63
CA HIS A 18 14.18 -11.44 11.41
C HIS A 18 13.65 -10.77 10.13
N THR A 19 13.53 -11.52 9.03
CA THR A 19 12.97 -11.00 7.77
C THR A 19 11.50 -10.62 7.90
N ALA A 20 10.71 -11.39 8.65
CA ALA A 20 9.30 -11.07 8.93
C ALA A 20 9.16 -9.81 9.80
N ILE A 21 10.02 -9.63 10.80
CA ILE A 21 10.09 -8.42 11.64
C ILE A 21 10.45 -7.20 10.79
N MET A 22 11.49 -7.30 9.95
CA MET A 22 11.86 -6.22 9.03
C MET A 22 10.74 -5.86 8.04
N LYS A 23 9.91 -6.83 7.66
CA LYS A 23 8.73 -6.59 6.80
C LYS A 23 7.60 -5.90 7.57
N SER A 24 7.34 -6.25 8.83
CA SER A 24 6.33 -5.58 9.65
C SER A 24 6.74 -4.16 10.01
N ASP A 25 8.03 -3.89 10.23
CA ASP A 25 8.55 -2.55 10.50
C ASP A 25 8.31 -1.60 9.32
N LYS A 26 8.59 -2.03 8.08
CA LYS A 26 8.30 -1.25 6.87
C LYS A 26 6.81 -0.93 6.72
N LEU A 27 5.94 -1.90 7.02
CA LEU A 27 4.49 -1.68 6.99
C LEU A 27 4.03 -0.70 8.08
N ARG A 28 4.61 -0.79 9.28
CA ARG A 28 4.33 0.15 10.38
C ARG A 28 4.73 1.57 10.00
N GLU A 29 5.91 1.76 9.42
CA GLU A 29 6.38 3.06 8.93
C GLU A 29 5.47 3.64 7.85
N PHE A 30 5.10 2.82 6.87
CA PHE A 30 4.15 3.21 5.81
C PHE A 30 2.81 3.66 6.40
N ARG A 31 2.25 2.86 7.33
CA ARG A 31 0.99 3.19 8.02
C ARG A 31 1.09 4.51 8.77
N GLN A 32 2.19 4.73 9.50
CA GLN A 32 2.41 5.97 10.25
C GLN A 32 2.56 7.19 9.33
N ALA A 33 3.22 7.03 8.18
CA ALA A 33 3.36 8.08 7.18
C ALA A 33 2.01 8.43 6.55
N ALA A 34 1.19 7.43 6.21
CA ALA A 34 -0.15 7.64 5.66
C ALA A 34 -1.06 8.35 6.66
N TYR A 35 -1.04 7.93 7.94
CA TYR A 35 -1.84 8.50 9.02
C TYR A 35 -1.66 10.02 9.16
N LYS A 36 -0.41 10.51 9.07
CA LYS A 36 -0.10 11.95 9.14
C LYS A 36 -0.68 12.77 7.98
N LEU A 37 -1.10 12.12 6.89
CA LEU A 37 -1.59 12.78 5.69
C LEU A 37 -3.12 12.78 5.58
N LEU A 38 -3.85 12.17 6.52
CA LEU A 38 -5.32 12.04 6.46
C LEU A 38 -6.10 13.28 6.93
N GLY A 39 -5.43 14.23 7.59
CA GLY A 39 -6.04 15.50 8.02
C GLY A 39 -6.65 15.43 9.42
N LYS A 40 -7.76 16.15 9.64
CA LYS A 40 -8.35 16.35 10.98
C LYS A 40 -8.96 15.08 11.58
N ALA A 41 -9.68 14.30 10.77
CA ALA A 41 -10.33 13.07 11.23
C ALA A 41 -9.47 11.81 11.04
N HIS A 42 -8.14 11.95 11.14
CA HIS A 42 -7.19 10.87 10.80
C HIS A 42 -7.45 9.56 11.56
N ASP A 43 -7.84 9.61 12.84
CA ASP A 43 -8.15 8.41 13.62
C ASP A 43 -9.33 7.64 13.04
N ALA A 44 -10.46 8.32 12.86
CA ALA A 44 -11.69 7.70 12.39
C ALA A 44 -11.59 7.27 10.93
N THR A 45 -10.87 8.04 10.08
CA THR A 45 -10.58 7.65 8.70
C THR A 45 -9.68 6.42 8.63
N PHE A 46 -8.72 6.28 9.55
CA PHE A 46 -7.82 5.14 9.57
C PHE A 46 -8.51 3.86 10.07
N GLU A 47 -9.31 3.96 11.13
CA GLU A 47 -10.20 2.86 11.58
C GLU A 47 -11.13 2.44 10.45
N LEU A 48 -11.76 3.40 9.75
CA LEU A 48 -12.62 3.12 8.61
C LEU A 48 -11.87 2.40 7.47
N THR A 49 -10.61 2.77 7.22
CA THR A 49 -9.78 2.11 6.20
C THR A 49 -9.50 0.66 6.56
N ASP A 50 -9.13 0.38 7.82
CA ASP A 50 -8.91 -0.99 8.30
C ASP A 50 -10.19 -1.82 8.20
N VAL A 51 -11.34 -1.24 8.51
CA VAL A 51 -12.64 -1.89 8.36
C VAL A 51 -12.92 -2.21 6.90
N ILE A 52 -12.75 -1.27 5.97
CA ILE A 52 -12.97 -1.50 4.53
C ILE A 52 -12.04 -2.59 3.99
N LEU A 53 -10.79 -2.64 4.44
CA LEU A 53 -9.81 -3.64 4.01
C LEU A 53 -10.10 -5.06 4.56
N THR A 54 -10.81 -5.15 5.68
CA THR A 54 -11.13 -6.43 6.35
C THR A 54 -12.55 -6.92 6.03
N THR A 55 -13.47 -6.02 5.73
CA THR A 55 -14.86 -6.33 5.40
C THR A 55 -14.99 -6.72 3.93
N ARG A 56 -15.33 -8.00 3.68
CA ARG A 56 -15.48 -8.54 2.31
C ARG A 56 -16.72 -7.97 1.58
N ILE A 57 -17.82 -7.76 2.30
CA ILE A 57 -19.09 -7.26 1.76
C ILE A 57 -19.70 -6.35 2.82
N ALA A 58 -20.12 -5.15 2.41
CA ALA A 58 -20.93 -4.24 3.21
C ALA A 58 -22.09 -3.74 2.34
N TYR A 59 -23.29 -3.71 2.89
CA TYR A 59 -24.51 -3.25 2.21
C TYR A 59 -24.77 -1.77 2.48
N SER A 60 -24.22 -1.25 3.59
CA SER A 60 -24.34 0.15 3.96
C SER A 60 -23.10 0.65 4.69
N LEU A 61 -22.95 1.98 4.73
CA LEU A 61 -21.90 2.62 5.53
C LEU A 61 -22.10 2.35 7.04
N ALA A 62 -23.34 2.11 7.45
CA ALA A 62 -23.68 1.74 8.82
C ALA A 62 -23.07 0.41 9.23
N ASP A 63 -22.97 -0.55 8.31
CA ASP A 63 -22.45 -1.89 8.60
C ASP A 63 -20.98 -1.83 9.07
N PHE A 64 -20.22 -0.84 8.60
CA PHE A 64 -18.84 -0.64 9.04
C PHE A 64 -18.72 -0.28 10.52
N SER A 65 -19.74 0.36 11.11
CA SER A 65 -19.75 0.66 12.54
C SER A 65 -19.90 -0.58 13.42
N LEU A 66 -20.46 -1.67 12.86
CA LEU A 66 -20.69 -2.93 13.55
C LEU A 66 -19.45 -3.83 13.47
N SER A 67 -18.45 -3.44 12.68
CA SER A 67 -17.19 -4.18 12.56
C SER A 67 -16.40 -4.07 13.86
N PRO A 68 -15.80 -5.17 14.36
CA PRO A 68 -14.95 -5.13 15.56
C PRO A 68 -13.68 -4.28 15.37
N PHE A 69 -13.35 -3.92 14.13
CA PHE A 69 -12.22 -3.06 13.80
C PHE A 69 -12.56 -1.55 13.91
N PHE A 70 -13.84 -1.21 14.10
CA PHE A 70 -14.28 0.16 14.34
C PHE A 70 -14.59 0.33 15.83
N ARG A 71 -13.80 1.14 16.54
CA ARG A 71 -13.93 1.29 18.01
C ARG A 71 -14.86 2.45 18.37
N ARG A 72 -15.18 3.30 17.40
CA ARG A 72 -15.96 4.53 17.58
C ARG A 72 -17.46 4.29 17.33
N LYS A 73 -18.29 5.26 17.73
CA LYS A 73 -19.75 5.20 17.52
C LYS A 73 -20.12 5.52 16.07
N TRP A 74 -21.29 5.05 15.65
CA TRP A 74 -21.88 5.24 14.31
C TRP A 74 -21.74 6.65 13.70
N PRO A 75 -21.99 7.77 14.42
CA PRO A 75 -21.87 9.11 13.83
C PRO A 75 -20.45 9.44 13.36
N SER A 76 -19.44 8.86 14.01
CA SER A 76 -18.03 9.12 13.74
C SER A 76 -17.62 8.72 12.32
N ILE A 77 -18.34 7.80 11.67
CA ILE A 77 -18.05 7.41 10.27
C ILE A 77 -18.42 8.55 9.31
N TYR A 78 -19.58 9.16 9.52
CA TYR A 78 -20.04 10.29 8.70
C TYR A 78 -19.17 11.52 8.94
N GLU A 79 -18.84 11.80 10.20
CA GLU A 79 -17.87 12.84 10.56
C GLU A 79 -16.51 12.58 9.91
N ALA A 80 -16.01 11.33 9.95
CA ALA A 80 -14.75 10.98 9.31
C ALA A 80 -14.76 11.27 7.81
N LEU A 81 -15.83 10.95 7.10
CA LEU A 81 -15.93 11.24 5.68
C LEU A 81 -16.01 12.75 5.41
N GLN A 82 -16.82 13.48 6.18
CA GLN A 82 -17.01 14.92 6.04
C GLN A 82 -15.74 15.72 6.34
N ASP A 83 -15.03 15.34 7.40
CA ASP A 83 -13.87 16.05 7.93
C ASP A 83 -12.54 15.48 7.40
N SER A 84 -12.56 14.32 6.74
CA SER A 84 -11.39 13.84 6.02
C SER A 84 -11.03 14.82 4.92
N ARG A 85 -9.82 15.39 5.04
CA ARG A 85 -9.23 16.24 4.03
C ARG A 85 -7.83 15.71 3.75
N PRO A 86 -7.72 14.50 3.16
CA PRO A 86 -6.45 13.86 2.94
C PRO A 86 -5.59 14.68 1.97
N GLN A 87 -4.29 14.78 2.24
CA GLN A 87 -3.31 15.37 1.34
C GLN A 87 -3.05 14.43 0.16
N ARG A 88 -4.03 14.38 -0.77
CA ARG A 88 -4.12 13.39 -1.85
C ARG A 88 -2.82 13.21 -2.62
N GLN A 89 -2.18 14.31 -3.04
CA GLN A 89 -0.94 14.24 -3.83
C GLN A 89 0.19 13.54 -3.07
N LYS A 90 0.40 13.88 -1.80
CA LYS A 90 1.43 13.26 -0.96
C LYS A 90 1.12 11.80 -0.65
N LEU A 91 -0.16 11.48 -0.44
CA LEU A 91 -0.59 10.09 -0.26
C LEU A 91 -0.34 9.25 -1.51
N MET A 92 -0.64 9.76 -2.70
CA MET A 92 -0.36 9.05 -3.95
C MET A 92 1.14 8.80 -4.11
N GLN A 93 1.99 9.79 -3.85
CA GLN A 93 3.45 9.60 -3.87
C GLN A 93 3.92 8.54 -2.87
N LEU A 94 3.35 8.55 -1.65
CA LEU A 94 3.64 7.54 -0.63
C LEU A 94 3.24 6.12 -1.10
N TYR A 95 2.08 5.98 -1.75
CA TYR A 95 1.61 4.71 -2.27
C TYR A 95 2.51 4.18 -3.38
N ILE A 96 2.88 5.03 -4.34
CA ILE A 96 3.80 4.66 -5.43
C ILE A 96 5.14 4.18 -4.88
N LYS A 97 5.67 4.87 -3.85
CA LYS A 97 6.91 4.48 -3.18
C LYS A 97 6.81 3.14 -2.46
N GLY A 98 5.63 2.80 -1.92
CA GLY A 98 5.37 1.57 -1.18
C GLY A 98 5.10 0.35 -2.06
N LEU A 99 4.75 0.54 -3.33
CA LEU A 99 4.50 -0.57 -4.25
C LEU A 99 5.79 -1.34 -4.56
N PRO A 100 5.75 -2.68 -4.63
CA PRO A 100 6.88 -3.45 -5.10
C PRO A 100 7.18 -3.03 -6.55
N LYS A 101 8.45 -2.71 -6.86
CA LYS A 101 8.87 -2.48 -8.24
C LYS A 101 8.60 -3.75 -9.02
N ASN A 102 7.59 -3.71 -9.89
CA ASN A 102 7.21 -4.86 -10.69
C ASN A 102 8.32 -5.14 -11.71
N LYS A 103 8.96 -6.32 -11.61
CA LYS A 103 10.02 -6.75 -12.52
C LYS A 103 9.52 -6.89 -13.97
N SER A 104 8.23 -7.16 -14.18
CA SER A 104 7.68 -7.35 -15.53
C SER A 104 7.53 -6.07 -16.35
N PHE A 105 7.65 -4.89 -15.72
CA PHE A 105 7.75 -3.60 -16.42
C PHE A 105 9.20 -3.22 -16.76
N GLN A 106 10.19 -3.88 -16.17
CA GLN A 106 11.61 -3.63 -16.45
C GLN A 106 12.07 -4.47 -17.66
N GLU A 107 11.61 -5.72 -17.76
CA GLU A 107 11.90 -6.61 -18.89
C GLU A 107 11.34 -6.11 -20.24
N LYS A 108 10.22 -5.37 -20.20
CA LYS A 108 9.63 -4.69 -21.37
C LYS A 108 10.30 -3.37 -21.75
N GLN A 109 11.23 -2.86 -20.93
CA GLN A 109 12.09 -1.73 -21.30
C GLN A 109 13.37 -2.22 -21.97
N GLU A 110 13.85 -3.42 -21.64
CA GLU A 110 15.01 -4.06 -22.27
C GLU A 110 14.69 -4.65 -23.64
N THR A 111 13.45 -5.11 -23.85
CA THR A 111 12.93 -5.46 -25.19
C THR A 111 12.32 -4.22 -25.85
N GLY A 112 13.20 -3.33 -26.30
CA GLY A 112 12.82 -2.15 -27.08
C GLY A 112 11.93 -2.54 -28.28
N PHE A 113 10.97 -1.67 -28.59
CA PHE A 113 9.98 -1.71 -29.68
C PHE A 113 8.61 -2.34 -29.37
N VAL A 114 7.60 -1.47 -29.31
CA VAL A 114 6.20 -1.80 -29.59
C VAL A 114 5.77 -0.94 -30.78
N ASN A 115 5.31 -1.58 -31.87
CA ASN A 115 4.80 -0.92 -33.08
C ASN A 115 5.78 0.09 -33.71
N ASN A 116 7.06 -0.29 -33.88
CA ASN A 116 8.09 0.51 -34.56
C ASN A 116 8.31 1.94 -34.02
N ARG A 117 7.91 2.24 -32.77
CA ARG A 117 8.24 3.51 -32.11
C ARG A 117 9.21 3.29 -30.94
N PRO A 118 10.30 4.08 -30.83
CA PRO A 118 11.15 4.04 -29.65
C PRO A 118 10.37 4.55 -28.44
N LEU A 119 10.49 3.85 -27.31
CA LEU A 119 9.84 4.15 -26.01
C LEU A 119 10.47 5.38 -25.32
N ALA A 120 10.73 6.45 -26.07
CA ALA A 120 11.03 7.72 -25.46
C ALA A 120 9.69 8.36 -25.05
N LYS A 121 9.49 8.50 -23.72
CA LYS A 121 8.53 9.40 -23.03
C LYS A 121 7.16 8.86 -22.63
N VAL A 122 7.04 7.64 -22.12
CA VAL A 122 5.92 7.35 -21.19
C VAL A 122 6.52 7.24 -19.80
N THR A 123 6.38 8.29 -18.99
CA THR A 123 6.86 8.26 -17.61
C THR A 123 5.93 7.39 -16.77
N GLN A 124 6.44 6.84 -15.67
CA GLN A 124 5.65 6.02 -14.74
C GLN A 124 4.43 6.78 -14.18
N GLU A 125 4.50 8.12 -14.17
CA GLU A 125 3.41 9.02 -13.78
C GLU A 125 2.27 9.03 -14.81
N ASP A 126 2.58 8.99 -16.10
CA ASP A 126 1.59 8.99 -17.20
C ASP A 126 0.76 7.70 -17.20
N PHE A 127 1.40 6.57 -16.91
CA PHE A 127 0.73 5.26 -16.82
C PHE A 127 -0.21 5.17 -15.62
N ILE A 128 0.21 5.68 -14.44
CA ILE A 128 -0.59 5.63 -13.22
C ILE A 128 -1.78 6.60 -13.30
N LEU A 129 -1.64 7.72 -14.02
CA LEU A 129 -2.67 8.74 -14.14
C LEU A 129 -3.54 8.61 -15.41
N GLY A 130 -3.30 7.60 -16.24
CA GLY A 130 -4.08 7.35 -17.46
C GLY A 130 -4.05 8.52 -18.45
N ARG A 131 -3.01 9.35 -18.42
CA ARG A 131 -2.85 10.47 -19.37
C ARG A 131 -2.23 9.95 -20.65
N GLN A 132 -2.92 10.16 -21.77
CA GLN A 132 -2.30 9.97 -23.08
C GLN A 132 -1.40 11.18 -23.36
N SER A 133 -0.12 10.94 -23.65
CA SER A 133 0.76 12.00 -24.15
C SER A 133 0.34 12.34 -25.58
N SER A 134 0.04 13.62 -25.85
CA SER A 134 -0.16 14.16 -27.20
C SER A 134 1.07 14.04 -28.09
#